data_AF-A0A9W8F8L5-F1
#
_entry.id   AF-A0A9W8F8L5-F1
#
_cell.length_a   1.000
_cell.length_b   1.000
_cell.length_c   1.000
_cell.angle_alpha   90.00
_cell.angle_beta   90.00
_cell.angle_gamma   90.00
#
_symmetry.space_group_name_H-M   'P 1'
#
loop_
_entity.id
_entity.type
_entity.pdbx_description
1 polymer ?
#
loop_
_entity_poly.entity_id
_entity_poly.type
_entity_poly.pdbx_seq_one_letter_code
_entity_poly.pdbx_strand_id
1 'polypeptide(L)'
;MIVKHGLSSQFFMPSLTDASRDYYARKSRRLVGSLVAIQPAEESRPSSNLASTMSVPQYLAHVKLRIDKETQCAVRYPNTNGNGPLLSTILTQLIEKHAERLLTTNFDAMVDAFMLADLANFYSPLSSVGKIESLKRYWVMYIKKIGLRLVQAPELDVSLVSELLVLKQRLDDIMTSMFQKSGIVSSIVNGTSFRNAEHR
;
A
#
# COMPACT_ATOMS: atom_id res chain seq x y z
N MET A 1 -16.44 29.37 12.76
CA MET A 1 -17.62 29.25 13.66
C MET A 1 -17.58 27.92 14.43
N ILE A 2 -17.64 26.75 13.78
CA ILE A 2 -17.66 25.42 14.44
C ILE A 2 -16.41 25.13 15.30
N VAL A 3 -15.21 25.49 14.82
CA VAL A 3 -13.96 25.32 15.57
C VAL A 3 -13.89 26.24 16.79
N LYS A 4 -14.37 27.49 16.66
CA LYS A 4 -14.34 28.49 17.74
C LYS A 4 -15.23 28.13 18.94
N HIS A 5 -16.23 27.26 18.73
CA HIS A 5 -17.16 26.81 19.78
C HIS A 5 -16.89 25.40 20.28
N GLY A 6 -15.75 24.78 19.93
CA GLY A 6 -15.42 23.40 20.38
C GLY A 6 -16.27 22.28 19.76
N LEU A 7 -17.33 22.61 19.02
CA LEU A 7 -18.27 21.67 18.40
C LEU A 7 -17.63 20.78 17.32
N SER A 8 -16.48 21.20 16.79
CA SER A 8 -15.74 20.44 15.77
C SER A 8 -15.36 19.04 16.26
N SER A 9 -14.74 18.95 17.45
CA SER A 9 -14.29 17.68 18.01
C SER A 9 -15.44 16.82 18.54
N GLN A 10 -16.52 17.46 19.01
CA GLN A 10 -17.63 16.77 19.67
C GLN A 10 -18.63 16.17 18.68
N PHE A 11 -18.94 16.86 17.58
CA PHE A 11 -20.01 16.46 16.67
C PHE A 11 -19.56 16.29 15.23
N PHE A 12 -18.79 17.23 14.70
CA PHE A 12 -18.44 17.23 13.28
C PHE A 12 -17.43 16.13 12.93
N MET A 13 -16.32 16.02 13.66
CA MET A 13 -15.27 15.05 13.33
C MET A 13 -15.73 13.59 13.46
N PRO A 14 -16.45 13.15 14.51
CA PRO A 14 -16.98 11.78 14.56
C PRO A 14 -17.89 11.45 13.37
N SER A 15 -18.84 12.34 13.06
CA SER A 15 -19.75 12.16 11.92
C SER A 15 -19.00 12.13 10.59
N LEU A 16 -18.00 13.00 10.41
CA LEU A 16 -17.14 13.01 9.22
C LEU A 16 -16.34 11.72 9.10
N THR A 17 -15.78 11.21 10.21
CA THR A 17 -15.03 9.95 10.23
C THR A 17 -15.92 8.77 9.87
N ASP A 18 -17.14 8.68 10.40
CA ASP A 18 -18.09 7.62 10.09
C ASP A 18 -18.56 7.68 8.62
N ALA A 19 -18.93 8.86 8.13
CA ALA A 19 -19.30 9.05 6.73
C ALA A 19 -18.13 8.70 5.78
N SER A 20 -16.90 9.07 6.16
CA SER A 20 -15.70 8.74 5.41
C SER A 20 -15.42 7.23 5.42
N ARG A 21 -15.61 6.56 6.56
CA ARG A 21 -15.47 5.09 6.66
C ARG A 21 -16.37 4.40 5.64
N ASP A 22 -17.64 4.78 5.60
CA ASP A 22 -18.62 4.19 4.69
C ASP A 22 -18.32 4.47 3.22
N TYR A 23 -17.93 5.71 2.91
CA TYR A 23 -17.52 6.10 1.57
C TYR A 23 -16.32 5.27 1.10
N TYR A 24 -15.25 5.21 1.90
CA TYR A 24 -14.04 4.47 1.51
C TYR A 24 -14.25 2.96 1.51
N ALA A 25 -15.07 2.40 2.39
CA ALA A 25 -15.41 0.98 2.37
C ALA A 25 -16.14 0.55 1.08
N ARG A 26 -17.07 1.38 0.58
CA ARG A 26 -17.73 1.12 -0.71
C ARG A 26 -16.76 1.31 -1.88
N LYS A 27 -16.01 2.40 -1.86
CA LYS A 27 -15.06 2.73 -2.93
C LYS A 27 -13.96 1.67 -3.06
N SER A 28 -13.35 1.27 -1.95
CA SER A 28 -12.29 0.27 -1.92
C SER A 28 -12.79 -1.06 -2.44
N ARG A 29 -13.97 -1.54 -2.00
CA ARG A 29 -14.55 -2.81 -2.47
C ARG A 29 -14.76 -2.81 -3.98
N ARG A 30 -15.25 -1.70 -4.53
CA ARG A 30 -15.44 -1.56 -5.98
C ARG A 30 -14.11 -1.60 -6.73
N LEU A 31 -13.13 -0.80 -6.30
CA LEU A 31 -11.82 -0.69 -6.96
C LEU A 31 -10.99 -1.97 -6.83
N VAL A 32 -11.00 -2.59 -5.65
CA VAL A 32 -10.31 -3.86 -5.39
C VAL A 32 -11.00 -5.02 -6.12
N GLY A 33 -12.33 -4.95 -6.26
CA GLY A 33 -13.13 -5.89 -7.03
C GLY A 33 -12.82 -5.88 -8.53
N SER A 34 -12.38 -4.74 -9.07
CA SER A 34 -11.97 -4.61 -10.48
C SER A 34 -10.48 -4.76 -10.72
N LEU A 35 -9.73 -5.26 -9.72
CA LEU A 35 -8.30 -5.50 -9.87
C LEU A 35 -8.02 -6.64 -10.85
N VAL A 36 -7.06 -6.42 -11.74
CA VAL A 36 -6.58 -7.41 -12.71
C VAL A 36 -5.08 -7.63 -12.52
N ALA A 37 -4.66 -8.88 -12.74
CA ALA A 37 -3.26 -9.26 -12.77
C ALA A 37 -2.49 -8.44 -13.82
N ILE A 38 -1.25 -8.06 -13.54
CA ILE A 38 -0.37 -7.51 -14.58
C ILE A 38 -0.07 -8.63 -15.57
N GLN A 39 -0.48 -8.46 -16.82
CA GLN A 39 -0.16 -9.42 -17.88
C GLN A 39 1.26 -9.19 -18.41
N PRO A 40 1.98 -10.26 -18.82
CA PRO A 40 3.22 -10.13 -19.56
C PRO A 40 3.00 -9.33 -20.85
N ALA A 41 3.99 -8.55 -21.28
CA ALA A 41 3.90 -7.68 -22.45
C ALA A 41 3.55 -8.40 -23.78
N GLU A 42 3.75 -9.72 -23.85
CA GLU A 42 3.49 -10.54 -25.04
C GLU A 42 2.03 -11.00 -25.18
N GLU A 43 1.22 -10.88 -24.12
CA GLU A 43 -0.13 -11.48 -24.04
C GLU A 43 -1.26 -10.44 -24.01
N SER A 44 -0.93 -9.16 -24.18
CA SER A 44 -1.86 -8.03 -24.25
C SER A 44 -2.72 -8.06 -25.52
N ARG A 45 -3.61 -9.05 -25.64
CA ARG A 45 -4.79 -8.92 -26.49
C ARG A 45 -5.71 -7.86 -25.85
N PRO A 46 -6.26 -6.92 -26.62
CA PRO A 46 -7.23 -5.97 -26.10
C PRO A 46 -8.47 -6.75 -25.64
N SER A 47 -8.56 -6.98 -24.33
CA SER A 47 -9.71 -7.62 -23.71
C SER A 47 -10.91 -6.67 -23.82
N SER A 48 -11.97 -7.11 -24.50
CA SER A 48 -13.14 -6.31 -24.87
C SER A 48 -14.03 -5.87 -23.69
N ASN A 49 -13.63 -6.14 -22.45
CA ASN A 49 -14.30 -5.71 -21.22
C ASN A 49 -13.55 -4.53 -20.54
N LEU A 50 -13.21 -3.50 -21.31
CA LEU A 50 -12.40 -2.34 -20.88
C LEU A 50 -13.11 -1.40 -19.88
N ALA A 51 -14.35 -1.70 -19.50
CA ALA A 51 -15.12 -0.85 -18.59
C ALA A 51 -14.68 -1.07 -17.13
N SER A 52 -13.59 -0.40 -16.73
CA SER A 52 -13.18 -0.13 -15.33
C SER A 52 -12.24 -1.13 -14.63
N THR A 53 -11.41 -1.88 -15.36
CA THR A 53 -10.34 -2.69 -14.75
C THR A 53 -9.16 -1.82 -14.28
N MET A 54 -8.48 -2.22 -13.21
CA MET A 54 -7.32 -1.49 -12.67
C MET A 54 -6.23 -2.45 -12.18
N SER A 55 -4.96 -2.10 -12.31
CA SER A 55 -3.85 -2.88 -11.71
C SER A 55 -3.56 -2.43 -10.27
N VAL A 56 -2.90 -3.24 -9.44
CA VAL A 56 -2.55 -2.78 -8.08
C VAL A 56 -1.59 -1.57 -8.05
N PRO A 57 -0.62 -1.40 -8.97
CA PRO A 57 0.12 -0.13 -9.06
C PRO A 57 -0.77 1.09 -9.25
N GLN A 58 -1.75 1.01 -10.17
CA GLN A 58 -2.73 2.09 -10.39
C GLN A 58 -3.60 2.32 -9.13
N TYR A 59 -4.01 1.26 -8.44
CA TYR A 59 -4.72 1.37 -7.16
C TYR A 59 -3.87 2.10 -6.11
N LEU A 60 -2.60 1.75 -5.97
CA LEU A 60 -1.71 2.36 -4.98
C LEU A 60 -1.43 3.82 -5.30
N ALA A 61 -1.27 4.18 -6.58
CA ALA A 61 -1.19 5.56 -7.01
C ALA A 61 -2.46 6.34 -6.62
N HIS A 62 -3.65 5.74 -6.79
CA HIS A 62 -4.92 6.33 -6.34
C HIS A 62 -4.96 6.53 -4.82
N VAL A 63 -4.53 5.52 -4.05
CA VAL A 63 -4.49 5.61 -2.58
C VAL A 63 -3.52 6.69 -2.12
N LYS A 64 -2.31 6.74 -2.70
CA LYS A 64 -1.30 7.77 -2.42
C LYS A 64 -1.86 9.17 -2.66
N LEU A 65 -2.45 9.42 -3.83
CA LEU A 65 -3.08 10.70 -4.14
C LEU A 65 -4.14 11.09 -3.11
N ARG A 66 -4.89 10.12 -2.58
CA ARG A 66 -5.89 10.41 -1.55
C ARG A 66 -5.25 10.74 -0.20
N ILE A 67 -4.24 9.99 0.22
CA ILE A 67 -3.48 10.24 1.45
C ILE A 67 -2.84 11.62 1.40
N ASP A 68 -2.21 11.98 0.27
CA ASP A 68 -1.55 13.28 0.10
C ASP A 68 -2.56 14.44 0.19
N LYS A 69 -3.74 14.30 -0.43
CA LYS A 69 -4.82 15.28 -0.31
C LYS A 69 -5.33 15.42 1.12
N GLU A 70 -5.56 14.31 1.82
CA GLU A 70 -6.02 14.34 3.21
C GLU A 70 -4.97 14.96 4.13
N THR A 71 -3.70 14.63 3.90
CA THR A 71 -2.57 15.19 4.64
C THR A 71 -2.47 16.70 4.43
N GLN A 72 -2.63 17.17 3.19
CA GLN A 72 -2.65 18.60 2.89
C GLN A 72 -3.84 19.31 3.53
N CYS A 73 -5.03 18.67 3.56
CA CYS A 73 -6.18 19.17 4.30
C CYS A 73 -5.88 19.29 5.80
N ALA A 74 -5.23 18.29 6.38
CA ALA A 74 -4.85 18.31 7.80
C ALA A 74 -3.88 19.45 8.14
N VAL A 75 -2.92 19.74 7.26
CA VAL A 75 -2.00 20.88 7.41
C VAL A 75 -2.74 22.22 7.31
N ARG A 76 -3.69 22.34 6.39
CA ARG A 76 -4.47 23.57 6.19
C ARG A 76 -5.45 23.85 7.34
N TYR A 77 -5.93 22.81 8.01
CA TYR A 77 -6.89 22.88 9.11
C TYR A 77 -6.35 22.18 10.37
N PRO A 78 -5.28 22.72 11.01
CA PRO A 78 -4.58 22.05 12.09
C PRO A 78 -5.37 21.93 13.40
N ASN A 79 -6.40 22.77 13.59
CA ASN A 79 -7.20 22.83 14.83
C ASN A 79 -8.39 21.86 14.83
N THR A 80 -8.40 20.84 13.97
CA THR A 80 -9.40 19.77 13.98
C THR A 80 -8.77 18.50 14.54
N ASN A 81 -9.03 18.20 15.82
CA ASN A 81 -8.54 17.01 16.54
C ASN A 81 -8.85 15.65 15.88
N GLY A 82 -9.57 15.61 14.75
CA GLY A 82 -9.95 14.38 14.06
C GLY A 82 -9.14 14.06 12.78
N ASN A 83 -8.11 14.84 12.43
CA ASN A 83 -7.34 14.59 11.20
C ASN A 83 -6.58 13.25 11.24
N GLY A 84 -6.01 12.89 12.39
CA GLY A 84 -5.38 11.57 12.62
C GLY A 84 -6.39 10.40 12.50
N PRO A 85 -7.50 10.42 13.25
CA PRO A 85 -8.57 9.43 13.12
C PRO A 85 -9.14 9.28 11.70
N LEU A 86 -9.27 10.39 10.96
CA LEU A 86 -9.74 10.37 9.58
C LEU A 86 -8.72 9.71 8.64
N LEU A 87 -7.43 10.06 8.75
CA LEU A 87 -6.37 9.44 7.96
C LEU A 87 -6.23 7.94 8.27
N SER A 88 -6.30 7.56 9.56
CA SER A 88 -6.32 6.17 9.99
C SER A 88 -7.51 5.41 9.36
N THR A 89 -8.70 6.02 9.37
CA THR A 89 -9.89 5.42 8.74
C THR A 89 -9.68 5.19 7.24
N ILE A 90 -9.07 6.15 6.53
CA ILE A 90 -8.74 6.01 5.11
C ILE A 90 -7.77 4.86 4.87
N LEU A 91 -6.67 4.80 5.64
CA LEU A 91 -5.66 3.74 5.54
C LEU A 91 -6.27 2.35 5.82
N THR A 92 -7.10 2.23 6.85
CA THR A 92 -7.78 0.97 7.17
C THR A 92 -8.72 0.53 6.03
N GLN A 93 -9.56 1.44 5.51
CA GLN A 93 -10.50 1.07 4.45
C GLN A 93 -9.82 0.78 3.10
N LEU A 94 -8.77 1.53 2.74
CA LEU A 94 -8.12 1.42 1.43
C LEU A 94 -7.00 0.36 1.40
N ILE A 95 -6.25 0.17 2.50
CA ILE A 95 -5.07 -0.71 2.50
C ILE A 95 -5.30 -1.90 3.42
N GLU A 96 -5.52 -1.68 4.71
CA GLU A 96 -5.48 -2.74 5.72
C GLU A 96 -6.46 -3.89 5.42
N LYS A 97 -7.71 -3.56 5.06
CA LYS A 97 -8.76 -4.53 4.75
C LYS A 97 -8.51 -5.33 3.46
N HIS A 98 -7.65 -4.84 2.58
CA HIS A 98 -7.41 -5.43 1.26
C HIS A 98 -5.96 -5.89 1.08
N ALA A 99 -5.12 -5.80 2.11
CA ALA A 99 -3.69 -6.08 2.03
C ALA A 99 -3.39 -7.45 1.41
N GLU A 100 -4.08 -8.49 1.86
CA GLU A 100 -3.95 -9.84 1.30
C GLU A 100 -4.29 -9.88 -0.19
N ARG A 101 -5.44 -9.32 -0.59
CA ARG A 101 -5.86 -9.31 -2.00
C ARG A 101 -4.91 -8.52 -2.89
N LEU A 102 -4.38 -7.40 -2.40
CA LEU A 102 -3.39 -6.61 -3.15
C LEU A 102 -2.10 -7.42 -3.36
N LEU A 103 -1.63 -8.10 -2.32
CA LEU A 103 -0.45 -8.96 -2.36
C LEU A 103 -0.66 -10.16 -3.29
N THR A 104 -1.76 -10.91 -3.16
CA THR A 104 -2.03 -12.08 -4.01
C THR A 104 -2.16 -11.74 -5.48
N THR A 105 -2.63 -10.52 -5.83
CA THR A 105 -2.98 -10.19 -7.22
C THR A 105 -1.75 -9.89 -8.07
N ASN A 106 -0.83 -9.04 -7.59
CA ASN A 106 0.25 -8.50 -8.43
C ASN A 106 1.65 -8.55 -7.81
N PHE A 107 1.82 -9.00 -6.57
CA PHE A 107 3.11 -8.90 -5.90
C PHE A 107 4.23 -9.59 -6.69
N ASP A 108 4.04 -10.87 -7.04
CA ASP A 108 5.00 -11.63 -7.84
C ASP A 108 5.31 -10.92 -9.16
N ALA A 109 4.26 -10.49 -9.89
CA ALA A 109 4.42 -9.80 -11.17
C ALA A 109 5.17 -8.46 -11.05
N MET A 110 4.99 -7.72 -9.96
CA MET A 110 5.72 -6.48 -9.71
C MET A 110 7.20 -6.74 -9.40
N VAL A 111 7.51 -7.81 -8.68
CA VAL A 111 8.89 -8.26 -8.42
C VAL A 111 9.53 -8.75 -9.71
N ASP A 112 8.82 -9.58 -10.50
CA ASP A 112 9.21 -10.11 -11.81
C ASP A 112 9.43 -9.02 -12.87
N ALA A 113 8.70 -7.90 -12.79
CA ALA A 113 8.86 -6.74 -13.68
C ALA A 113 9.81 -5.65 -13.12
N PHE A 114 10.44 -5.90 -11.96
CA PHE A 114 11.38 -4.97 -11.31
C PHE A 114 10.78 -3.56 -11.10
N MET A 115 9.51 -3.49 -10.71
CA MET A 115 8.76 -2.23 -10.52
C MET A 115 9.12 -1.54 -9.19
N LEU A 116 10.37 -1.10 -9.05
CA LEU A 116 10.94 -0.55 -7.81
C LEU A 116 10.09 0.55 -7.17
N ALA A 117 9.64 1.52 -7.98
CA ALA A 117 8.86 2.64 -7.48
C ALA A 117 7.51 2.20 -6.90
N ASP A 118 6.83 1.25 -7.56
CA ASP A 118 5.54 0.75 -7.13
C ASP A 118 5.67 -0.17 -5.91
N LEU A 119 6.72 -0.98 -5.85
CA LEU A 119 7.06 -1.79 -4.66
C LEU A 119 7.36 -0.91 -3.44
N ALA A 120 8.07 0.22 -3.62
CA ALA A 120 8.27 1.19 -2.54
C ALA A 120 6.96 1.87 -2.10
N ASN A 121 6.07 2.16 -3.05
CA ASN A 121 4.71 2.67 -2.75
C ASN A 121 3.82 1.61 -2.08
N PHE A 122 4.16 0.33 -2.19
CA PHE A 122 3.52 -0.78 -1.50
C PHE A 122 3.90 -0.84 -0.01
N TYR A 123 5.19 -0.63 0.28
CA TYR A 123 5.74 -0.77 1.63
C TYR A 123 5.21 0.27 2.63
N SER A 124 5.27 1.56 2.28
CA SER A 124 4.95 2.65 3.22
C SER A 124 3.52 2.59 3.80
N PRO A 125 2.46 2.36 2.99
CA PRO A 125 1.10 2.22 3.53
C PRO A 125 0.92 0.95 4.35
N LEU A 126 1.47 -0.20 3.92
CA LEU A 126 1.40 -1.44 4.69
C LEU A 126 2.10 -1.34 6.04
N SER A 127 3.24 -0.63 6.08
CA SER A 127 3.93 -0.31 7.33
C SER A 127 3.03 0.45 8.29
N SER A 128 2.36 1.48 7.76
CA SER A 128 1.50 2.36 8.55
C SER A 128 0.24 1.67 9.09
N VAL A 129 -0.20 0.56 8.50
CA VAL A 129 -1.35 -0.25 8.97
C VAL A 129 -0.95 -1.58 9.63
N GLY A 130 0.33 -1.76 9.95
CA GLY A 130 0.80 -2.98 10.65
C GLY A 130 0.70 -4.27 9.81
N LYS A 131 0.77 -4.18 8.48
CA LYS A 131 0.67 -5.33 7.55
C LYS A 131 2.03 -5.76 6.97
N ILE A 132 3.13 -5.38 7.61
CA ILE A 132 4.49 -5.77 7.19
C ILE A 132 4.72 -7.27 7.27
N GLU A 133 4.15 -7.96 8.26
CA GLU A 133 4.29 -9.42 8.36
C GLU A 133 3.61 -10.14 7.19
N SER A 134 2.49 -9.63 6.68
CA SER A 134 1.90 -10.14 5.43
C SER A 134 2.89 -9.95 4.27
N LEU A 135 3.45 -8.75 4.08
CA LEU A 135 4.42 -8.49 3.02
C LEU A 135 5.65 -9.42 3.10
N LYS A 136 6.22 -9.61 4.30
CA LYS A 136 7.34 -10.54 4.54
C LYS A 136 6.97 -11.97 4.13
N ARG A 137 5.76 -12.43 4.45
CA ARG A 137 5.29 -13.76 4.07
C ARG A 137 5.26 -13.92 2.55
N TYR A 138 4.69 -12.98 1.81
CA TYR A 138 4.68 -13.05 0.33
C TYR A 138 6.09 -12.96 -0.24
N TRP A 139 6.96 -12.12 0.33
CA TRP A 139 8.37 -12.03 -0.07
C TRP A 139 9.09 -13.38 0.06
N VAL A 140 8.95 -14.06 1.20
CA VAL A 140 9.54 -15.39 1.42
C VAL A 140 8.93 -16.43 0.47
N MET A 141 7.61 -16.40 0.25
CA MET A 141 6.94 -17.30 -0.68
C MET A 141 7.45 -17.12 -2.11
N TYR A 142 7.60 -15.88 -2.55
CA TYR A 142 8.15 -15.54 -3.87
C TYR A 142 9.58 -16.07 -4.02
N ILE A 143 10.46 -15.81 -3.05
CA ILE A 143 11.86 -16.27 -3.10
C ILE A 143 11.93 -17.79 -3.21
N LYS A 144 11.14 -18.52 -2.40
CA LYS A 144 11.09 -19.99 -2.47
C LYS A 144 10.60 -20.47 -3.83
N LYS A 145 9.55 -19.85 -4.36
CA LYS A 145 8.97 -20.18 -5.66
C LYS A 145 9.96 -19.98 -6.80
N ILE A 146 10.62 -18.82 -6.87
CA ILE A 146 11.56 -18.51 -7.97
C ILE A 146 12.87 -19.29 -7.82
N GLY A 147 13.38 -19.46 -6.60
CA GLY A 147 14.59 -20.25 -6.35
C GLY A 147 14.40 -21.72 -6.69
N LEU A 148 13.26 -22.31 -6.32
CA LEU A 148 12.93 -23.68 -6.70
C LEU A 148 12.83 -23.83 -8.23
N ARG A 149 12.19 -22.87 -8.91
CA ARG A 149 12.09 -22.86 -10.38
C ARG A 149 13.46 -22.85 -11.04
N LEU A 150 14.41 -22.05 -10.56
CA LEU A 150 15.76 -21.98 -11.11
C LEU A 150 16.54 -23.29 -10.90
N VAL A 151 16.46 -23.89 -9.71
CA VAL A 151 17.19 -25.14 -9.41
C VAL A 151 16.59 -26.34 -10.16
N GLN A 152 15.31 -26.30 -10.52
CA GLN A 152 14.64 -27.35 -11.27
C GLN A 152 14.79 -27.20 -12.80
N ALA A 153 15.47 -26.16 -13.28
CA ALA A 153 15.67 -25.88 -14.70
C ALA A 153 16.97 -26.55 -15.20
N PRO A 154 16.90 -27.74 -15.84
CA PRO A 154 18.09 -28.48 -16.26
C PRO A 154 18.97 -27.72 -17.26
N GLU A 155 18.39 -26.82 -18.05
CA GLU A 155 19.09 -25.95 -18.98
C GLU A 155 20.02 -24.94 -18.29
N LEU A 156 19.81 -24.67 -17.00
CA LEU A 156 20.62 -23.76 -16.21
C LEU A 156 21.72 -24.47 -15.42
N ASP A 157 21.89 -25.80 -15.49
CA ASP A 157 22.82 -26.54 -14.62
C ASP A 157 24.25 -25.97 -14.60
N VAL A 158 24.75 -25.52 -15.76
CA VAL A 158 26.09 -24.92 -15.89
C VAL A 158 26.14 -23.47 -15.40
N SER A 159 25.04 -22.72 -15.53
CA SER A 159 24.95 -21.30 -15.15
C SER A 159 24.23 -21.04 -13.83
N LEU A 160 23.76 -22.08 -13.13
CA LEU A 160 22.84 -21.98 -11.99
C LEU A 160 23.37 -21.06 -10.89
N VAL A 161 24.66 -21.19 -10.55
CA VAL A 161 25.29 -20.35 -9.53
C VAL A 161 25.26 -18.88 -9.95
N SER A 162 25.56 -18.58 -11.22
CA SER A 162 25.53 -17.23 -11.76
C SER A 162 24.10 -16.67 -11.75
N GLU A 163 23.11 -17.45 -12.18
CA GLU A 163 21.70 -17.05 -12.17
C GLU A 163 21.18 -16.78 -10.75
N LEU A 164 21.59 -17.60 -9.77
CA LEU A 164 21.25 -17.37 -8.36
C LEU A 164 21.88 -16.09 -7.80
N LEU A 165 23.12 -15.77 -8.20
CA LEU A 165 23.77 -14.52 -7.80
C LEU A 165 23.07 -13.30 -8.42
N VAL A 166 22.67 -13.37 -9.69
CA VAL A 166 21.90 -12.32 -10.37
C VAL A 166 20.54 -12.14 -9.69
N LEU A 167 19.83 -13.23 -9.40
CA LEU A 167 18.56 -13.19 -8.66
C LEU A 167 18.76 -12.54 -7.28
N LYS A 168 19.80 -12.94 -6.54
CA LYS A 168 20.10 -12.38 -5.22
C LYS A 168 20.33 -10.87 -5.31
N GLN A 169 21.19 -10.41 -6.21
CA GLN A 169 21.47 -8.98 -6.37
C GLN A 169 20.18 -8.20 -6.67
N ARG A 170 19.36 -8.71 -7.58
CA ARG A 170 18.08 -8.11 -7.93
C ARG A 170 17.11 -8.02 -6.74
N LEU A 171 17.04 -9.05 -5.91
CA LEU A 171 16.21 -9.04 -4.69
C LEU A 171 16.73 -8.04 -3.65
N ASP A 172 18.05 -7.93 -3.50
CA ASP A 172 18.70 -6.98 -2.60
C ASP A 172 18.45 -5.53 -3.04
N ASP A 173 18.47 -5.25 -4.34
CA ASP A 173 18.15 -3.93 -4.91
C ASP A 173 16.68 -3.53 -4.65
N ILE A 174 15.75 -4.46 -4.83
CA ILE A 174 14.32 -4.25 -4.55
C ILE A 174 14.11 -3.95 -3.06
N MET A 175 14.71 -4.73 -2.17
CA MET A 175 14.62 -4.52 -0.72
C MET A 175 15.14 -3.14 -0.33
N THR A 176 16.30 -2.76 -0.85
CA THR A 176 16.91 -1.45 -0.62
C THR A 176 15.97 -0.32 -1.06
N SER A 177 15.35 -0.45 -2.24
CA SER A 177 14.40 0.54 -2.76
C SER A 177 13.14 0.68 -1.89
N MET A 178 12.60 -0.44 -1.39
CA MET A 178 11.39 -0.43 -0.55
C MET A 178 11.60 0.29 0.78
N PHE A 179 12.77 0.13 1.42
CA PHE A 179 13.04 0.69 2.75
C PHE A 179 13.43 2.18 2.77
N GLN A 180 13.98 2.73 1.68
CA GLN A 180 14.46 4.12 1.67
C GLN A 180 13.34 5.19 1.71
N LYS A 181 12.07 4.84 1.47
CA LYS A 181 10.96 5.81 1.30
C LYS A 181 9.92 5.88 2.44
N SER A 182 10.13 5.23 3.59
CA SER A 182 9.15 5.25 4.69
C SER A 182 9.40 6.37 5.70
N GLY A 183 8.58 7.44 5.73
CA GLY A 183 8.74 8.49 6.74
C GLY A 183 7.51 9.33 7.11
N ILE A 184 6.65 9.68 6.16
CA ILE A 184 5.69 10.79 6.40
C ILE A 184 4.36 10.34 7.03
N VAL A 185 3.81 9.18 6.65
CA VAL A 185 2.48 8.78 7.11
C VAL A 185 2.50 8.31 8.58
N SER A 186 3.58 7.63 8.97
CA SER A 186 3.79 7.15 10.34
C SER A 186 3.81 8.29 11.36
N SER A 187 4.42 9.43 11.05
CA SER A 187 4.52 10.56 12.00
C SER A 187 3.18 11.26 12.25
N ILE A 188 2.29 11.31 11.26
CA ILE A 188 0.95 11.93 11.42
C ILE A 188 0.01 11.00 12.19
N VAL A 189 0.06 9.70 11.89
CA VAL A 189 -0.74 8.68 12.58
C VAL A 189 -0.26 8.52 14.03
N ASN A 190 1.04 8.45 14.28
CA ASN A 190 1.61 8.21 15.60
C ASN A 190 1.83 9.49 16.43
N GLY A 191 2.02 10.65 15.79
CA GLY A 191 2.31 11.93 16.44
C GLY A 191 1.12 12.56 17.18
N THR A 192 -0.09 12.01 17.02
CA THR A 192 -1.28 12.45 17.79
C THR A 192 -1.44 11.71 19.13
N SER A 193 -0.64 10.67 19.40
CA SER A 193 -0.71 9.92 20.67
C SER A 193 0.26 10.41 21.76
N PHE A 194 1.23 11.28 21.46
CA PHE A 194 2.31 11.61 22.39
C PHE A 194 2.24 12.98 23.08
N ARG A 195 1.21 13.80 22.82
CA ARG A 195 1.08 15.13 23.46
C ARG A 195 0.19 15.20 24.71
N ASN A 196 -0.45 14.09 25.11
CA ASN A 196 -1.34 14.07 26.29
C ASN A 196 -0.80 13.26 27.48
N ALA A 197 0.49 12.94 27.52
CA ALA A 197 1.11 12.19 28.63
C ALA A 197 2.09 12.98 29.51
N GLU A 198 2.26 14.29 29.30
CA GLU A 198 3.19 15.13 30.09
C GLU A 198 2.53 16.23 30.94
N HIS A 199 1.23 16.08 31.24
CA HIS A 199 0.59 16.87 32.29
C HIS A 199 -0.27 15.98 33.19
N ARG A 200 0.40 15.21 34.04
CA ARG A 200 -0.09 14.81 35.36
C ARG A 200 1.06 14.80 36.34
#